data_AF-A0A7Y5HDY8-F1
#
_entry.id   AF-A0A7Y5HDY8-F1
#
_cell.length_a   1.000
_cell.length_b   1.000
_cell.length_c   1.000
_cell.angle_alpha   90.00
_cell.angle_beta   90.00
_cell.angle_gamma   90.00
#
_symmetry.space_group_name_H-M   'P 1'
#
loop_
_entity.id
_entity.type
_entity.pdbx_description
1 polymer ?
#
loop_
_entity_poly.entity_id
_entity_poly.type
_entity_poly.pdbx_seq_one_letter_code
_entity_poly.pdbx_strand_id
1 'polypeptide(L)' 'LRACKRGLRVAAAAEDHRRALAGAIGVYRDDVLPAADGLEGLKAFLEKRPPVWTDR' A
#
# COMPACT_ATOMS: atom_id res chain seq x y z
N LEU A 1 -7.48 2.53 -0.38
CA LEU A 1 -7.45 3.63 -1.38
C LEU A 1 -6.56 4.81 -0.99
N ARG A 2 -6.60 5.30 0.26
CA ARG A 2 -5.82 6.47 0.70
C ARG A 2 -4.30 6.31 0.51
N ALA A 3 -3.73 5.15 0.89
CA ALA A 3 -2.31 4.86 0.71
C ALA A 3 -1.89 4.83 -0.78
N CYS A 4 -2.73 4.26 -1.65
CA CYS A 4 -2.48 4.28 -3.10
C CYS A 4 -2.42 5.71 -3.65
N LYS A 5 -3.34 6.59 -3.20
CA LYS A 5 -3.32 8.02 -3.56
C LYS A 5 -2.07 8.74 -3.04
N ARG A 6 -1.61 8.41 -1.83
CA ARG A 6 -0.33 8.94 -1.32
C ARG A 6 0.85 8.46 -2.16
N GLY A 7 0.92 7.16 -2.49
CA GLY A 7 1.97 6.60 -3.34
C GLY A 7 2.06 7.31 -4.69
N LEU A 8 0.91 7.58 -5.32
CA LEU A 8 0.85 8.36 -6.56
C LEU A 8 1.35 9.79 -6.39
N ARG A 9 1.00 10.46 -5.28
CA ARG A 9 1.49 11.82 -5.00
C ARG A 9 3.00 11.85 -4.75
N VAL A 10 3.53 10.89 -4.01
CA VAL A 10 4.97 10.74 -3.78
C VAL A 10 5.70 10.51 -5.10
N ALA A 11 5.18 9.61 -5.94
CA ALA A 11 5.75 9.33 -7.25
C ALA A 11 5.72 10.55 -8.17
N ALA A 12 4.60 11.29 -8.19
CA ALA A 12 4.45 12.49 -9.02
C ALA A 12 5.35 13.66 -8.61
N ALA A 13 5.78 13.70 -7.35
CA ALA A 13 6.68 14.74 -6.82
C ALA A 13 8.17 14.38 -6.97
N ALA A 14 8.50 13.19 -7.46
CA ALA A 14 9.88 12.74 -7.57
C ALA A 14 10.57 13.29 -8.83
N GLU A 15 11.86 13.60 -8.71
CA GLU A 15 12.69 14.15 -9.78
C GLU A 15 12.97 13.15 -10.93
N ASP A 16 12.95 11.86 -10.63
CA ASP A 16 13.20 10.79 -11.60
C ASP A 16 12.39 9.53 -11.28
N HIS A 17 12.35 8.61 -12.26
CA HIS A 17 11.59 7.37 -12.18
C HIS A 17 12.07 6.42 -11.07
N ARG A 18 13.37 6.40 -10.74
CA ARG A 18 13.91 5.53 -9.69
C ARG A 18 13.47 6.03 -8.32
N ARG A 19 13.54 7.34 -8.09
CA ARG A 19 13.03 7.97 -6.86
C ARG A 19 11.52 7.85 -6.75
N ALA A 20 10.80 7.99 -7.86
CA ALA A 20 9.35 7.79 -7.89
C ALA A 20 8.98 6.37 -7.44
N LEU A 21 9.65 5.36 -8.01
CA LEU A 21 9.44 3.95 -7.67
C LEU A 21 9.83 3.67 -6.22
N ALA A 22 11.00 4.12 -5.77
CA ALA A 22 11.46 3.92 -4.40
C ALA A 22 10.49 4.54 -3.38
N GLY A 23 9.99 5.74 -3.64
CA GLY A 23 9.02 6.41 -2.77
C GLY A 23 7.66 5.70 -2.74
N ALA A 24 7.13 5.30 -3.90
CA ALA A 24 5.87 4.56 -3.97
C ALA A 24 5.97 3.18 -3.30
N ILE A 25 7.09 2.47 -3.49
CA ILE A 25 7.37 1.19 -2.82
C ILE A 25 7.49 1.39 -1.31
N GLY A 26 8.14 2.46 -0.85
CA GLY A 26 8.23 2.80 0.58
C GLY A 26 6.86 2.91 1.22
N VAL A 27 5.93 3.64 0.60
CA VAL A 27 4.54 3.76 1.08
C VAL A 27 3.87 2.39 1.22
N TYR A 28 4.05 1.49 0.25
CA TYR A 28 3.49 0.14 0.34
C TYR A 28 4.15 -0.70 1.45
N ARG A 29 5.49 -0.73 1.46
CA ARG A 29 6.28 -1.56 2.38
C ARG A 29 6.12 -1.13 3.83
N ASP A 30 6.18 0.17 4.08
CA ASP A 30 6.30 0.71 5.43
C ASP A 30 4.93 1.01 6.04
N ASP A 31 3.93 1.38 5.22
CA ASP A 31 2.61 1.77 5.73
C ASP A 31 1.53 0.72 5.48
N VAL A 32 1.57 -0.01 4.36
CA VAL A 32 0.47 -0.92 3.97
C VAL A 32 0.72 -2.33 4.45
N LEU A 33 1.89 -2.91 4.15
CA LEU A 33 2.21 -4.30 4.51
C LEU A 33 2.09 -4.61 6.02
N PRO A 34 2.60 -3.78 6.94
CA PRO A 34 2.52 -4.08 8.37
C PRO A 34 1.18 -3.71 8.99
N ALA A 35 0.31 -2.97 8.29
CA ALA A 35 -0.99 -2.58 8.82
C ALA A 35 -1.93 -3.80 8.95
N ALA A 36 -2.85 -3.74 9.92
CA ALA A 36 -3.83 -4.80 10.16
C ALA A 36 -4.62 -5.16 8.88
N ASP A 37 -5.10 -4.15 8.15
CA ASP A 37 -5.80 -4.36 6.88
C ASP A 37 -4.86 -4.87 5.77
N GLY A 38 -3.56 -4.54 5.80
CA GLY A 38 -2.60 -5.12 4.87
C GLY A 38 -2.44 -6.63 5.05
N LEU A 39 -2.29 -7.06 6.31
CA LEU A 39 -2.19 -8.47 6.68
C LEU A 39 -3.50 -9.23 6.41
N GLU A 40 -4.64 -8.63 6.73
CA GLU A 40 -5.95 -9.22 6.48
C GLU A 40 -6.21 -9.42 4.98
N GLY A 41 -5.86 -8.44 4.15
CA GLY A 41 -5.99 -8.56 2.69
C GLY A 41 -5.17 -9.73 2.14
N LEU A 42 -3.93 -9.90 2.60
CA LEU A 42 -3.09 -11.04 2.24
C LEU A 42 -3.68 -12.37 2.71
N LYS A 43 -4.10 -12.44 3.98
CA LYS A 43 -4.68 -13.64 4.56
C LYS A 43 -5.95 -14.06 3.83
N ALA A 44 -6.89 -13.14 3.63
CA ALA A 44 -8.14 -13.37 2.92
C ALA A 44 -7.91 -13.83 1.46
N PHE A 45 -6.91 -13.25 0.78
CA PHE A 45 -6.54 -13.66 -0.57
C PHE A 45 -6.01 -15.10 -0.65
N LEU A 46 -5.17 -15.49 0.32
CA LEU A 46 -4.62 -16.85 0.42
C LEU A 46 -5.72 -17.86 0.77
N GLU A 47 -6.61 -17.51 1.70
CA GLU A 47 -7.72 -18.34 2.16
C GLU A 47 -8.94 -18.34 1.23
N LYS A 48 -8.91 -17.55 0.15
CA LYS A 48 -10.01 -17.39 -0.83
C LYS A 48 -11.34 -16.99 -0.19
N ARG A 49 -11.29 -16.14 0.85
CA ARG A 49 -12.46 -15.57 1.52
C ARG A 49 -12.51 -14.05 1.35
N PRO A 50 -13.67 -13.42 1.59
CA PRO A 50 -13.74 -11.96 1.67
C PRO A 50 -12.90 -11.42 2.85
N PRO A 51 -12.21 -10.28 2.67
CA PRO A 51 -11.47 -9.61 3.73
C PRO A 51 -12.40 -8.80 4.65
N VAL A 52 -12.00 -8.65 5.92
CA VAL A 52 -12.68 -7.86 6.95
C VAL A 52 -11.86 -6.63 7.32
N TRP A 53 -12.20 -5.48 6.74
CA TRP A 53 -11.48 -4.23 6.96
C TRP A 53 -11.84 -3.56 8.29
N THR A 54 -10.83 -3.03 8.98
CA THR A 54 -10.95 -2.37 10.28
C THR A 54 -10.92 -0.84 10.18
N ASP A 55 -10.25 -0.30 9.16
CA ASP A 55 -10.09 1.15 8.97
C ASP A 55 -10.93 1.62 7.75
N ARG A 56 -12.07 2.28 8.02
CA ARG A 56 -12.94 2.86 6.97
C ARG A 56 -12.62 4.35 6.73
#